data_AF-A0A965YSF3-F1
#
_entry.id   AF-A0A965YSF3-F1
#
_cell.length_a   1.000
_cell.length_b   1.000
_cell.length_c   1.000
_cell.angle_alpha   90.00
_cell.angle_beta   90.00
_cell.angle_gamma   90.00
#
_symmetry.space_group_name_H-M   'P 1'
#
loop_
_entity.id
_entity.type
_entity.pdbx_description
1 polymer ?
#
loop_
_entity_poly.entity_id
_entity_poly.type
_entity_poly.pdbx_seq_one_letter_code
_entity_poly.pdbx_strand_id
1 'polypeptide(L)'
;MALINCPKCGRENVSDMAEKCPECEFEIKSYYQNIEKEELRNKKEQELLEKQKKIDEQEARRIEEESKKQIKCPECGTYFYEKLRICPNCGFSMDDTENINKLKIIEDLKNEADKKTWTWFLALAIIFGAGCIFMIYEGGGILILLGGVMTLIWTFLAWSFAQDKVENKNKLNLALDDYQTYKEKYGNKRPIQSVEITLKDMKEIQRVRENRGVKCPYCSSTNIKNISGTSRLASAVTFGILSKKIGKQWHCNNCKSDF
;
A
#
# COMPACT_ATOMS: atom_id res chain seq x y z
N MET A 1 -54.50 3.41 29.70
CA MET A 1 -54.54 3.39 31.17
C MET A 1 -54.34 1.96 31.59
N ALA A 2 -53.24 1.67 32.27
CA ALA A 2 -53.01 0.36 32.84
C ALA A 2 -53.53 0.33 34.28
N LEU A 3 -54.19 -0.77 34.64
CA LEU A 3 -54.47 -1.09 36.03
C LEU A 3 -53.22 -1.72 36.62
N ILE A 4 -52.77 -1.18 37.74
CA ILE A 4 -51.54 -1.57 38.44
C ILE A 4 -51.85 -1.89 39.91
N ASN A 5 -50.87 -2.51 40.56
CA ASN A 5 -50.92 -2.76 41.99
C ASN A 5 -50.20 -1.64 42.74
N CYS A 6 -50.76 -1.18 43.85
CA CYS A 6 -50.13 -0.16 44.68
C CYS A 6 -48.80 -0.70 45.26
N PRO A 7 -47.65 -0.06 44.99
CA PRO A 7 -46.34 -0.55 45.44
C PRO A 7 -46.15 -0.48 46.97
N LYS A 8 -46.98 0.28 47.69
CA LYS A 8 -46.91 0.42 49.15
C LYS A 8 -47.78 -0.60 49.89
N CYS A 9 -49.04 -0.77 49.49
CA CYS A 9 -49.99 -1.61 50.22
C CYS A 9 -50.48 -2.85 49.45
N GLY A 10 -50.10 -3.01 48.19
CA GLY A 10 -50.48 -4.16 47.37
C GLY A 10 -51.91 -4.15 46.83
N ARG A 11 -52.71 -3.11 47.09
CA ARG A 11 -54.08 -2.98 46.51
C ARG A 11 -54.01 -3.11 44.98
N GLU A 12 -54.79 -4.04 44.44
CA GLU A 12 -54.91 -4.27 43.00
C GLU A 12 -55.84 -3.25 42.34
N ASN A 13 -55.79 -3.19 41.01
CA ASN A 13 -56.70 -2.40 40.18
C ASN A 13 -56.69 -0.90 40.47
N VAL A 14 -55.53 -0.33 40.77
CA VAL A 14 -55.35 1.13 40.88
C VAL A 14 -54.87 1.66 39.53
N SER A 15 -55.33 2.84 39.11
CA SER A 15 -54.81 3.44 37.86
C SER A 15 -53.38 3.94 38.05
N ASP A 16 -52.55 3.69 37.06
CA ASP A 16 -51.21 4.25 36.86
C ASP A 16 -51.16 5.79 36.85
N MET A 17 -52.28 6.47 36.59
CA MET A 17 -52.38 7.93 36.57
C MET A 17 -53.01 8.54 37.84
N ALA A 18 -53.42 7.71 38.81
CA ALA A 18 -54.05 8.19 40.04
C ALA A 18 -53.08 9.05 40.87
N GLU A 19 -53.54 10.19 41.40
CA GLU A 19 -52.69 11.06 42.24
C GLU A 19 -52.29 10.35 43.54
N LYS A 20 -53.23 9.66 44.19
CA LYS A 20 -53.01 8.92 45.43
C LYS A 20 -53.71 7.57 45.42
N CYS A 21 -53.16 6.60 46.14
CA CYS A 21 -53.79 5.32 46.42
C CYS A 21 -55.02 5.54 47.33
N PRO A 22 -56.22 5.05 46.97
CA PRO A 22 -57.40 5.23 47.80
C PRO A 22 -57.38 4.45 49.13
N GLU A 23 -56.37 3.61 49.40
CA GLU A 23 -56.27 2.87 50.68
C GLU A 23 -55.24 3.44 51.65
N CYS A 24 -54.02 3.66 51.16
CA CYS A 24 -52.87 3.97 51.99
C CYS A 24 -52.29 5.36 51.71
N GLU A 25 -53.04 6.15 50.93
CA GLU A 25 -52.77 7.54 50.55
C GLU A 25 -51.41 7.77 49.87
N PHE A 26 -50.81 6.72 49.31
CA PHE A 26 -49.51 6.78 48.63
C PHE A 26 -49.59 7.52 47.29
N GLU A 27 -48.62 8.38 46.98
CA GLU A 27 -48.56 9.13 45.72
C GLU A 27 -48.13 8.26 44.53
N ILE A 28 -49.11 7.70 43.81
CA ILE A 28 -48.86 6.75 42.72
C ILE A 28 -48.24 7.45 41.51
N LYS A 29 -48.84 8.56 41.05
CA LYS A 29 -48.35 9.34 39.91
C LYS A 29 -46.89 9.81 40.09
N SER A 30 -46.55 10.34 41.28
CA SER A 30 -45.20 10.79 41.61
C SER A 30 -44.18 9.65 41.55
N TYR A 31 -44.55 8.47 42.08
CA TYR A 31 -43.68 7.29 42.10
C TYR A 31 -43.29 6.83 40.69
N TYR A 32 -44.26 6.61 39.80
CA TYR A 32 -43.97 6.13 38.43
C TYR A 32 -43.29 7.18 37.56
N GLN A 33 -43.62 8.48 37.72
CA GLN A 33 -42.92 9.55 37.02
C GLN A 33 -41.43 9.63 37.39
N ASN A 34 -41.09 9.32 38.64
CA ASN A 34 -39.69 9.28 39.07
C ASN A 34 -38.95 8.07 38.50
N ILE A 35 -39.60 6.90 38.43
CA ILE A 35 -39.06 5.71 37.77
C ILE A 35 -38.78 5.99 36.30
N GLU A 36 -39.74 6.54 35.55
CA GLU A 36 -39.57 6.85 34.12
C GLU A 36 -38.42 7.85 33.90
N LYS A 37 -38.30 8.88 34.76
CA LYS A 37 -37.18 9.84 34.72
C LYS A 37 -35.83 9.18 35.03
N GLU A 38 -35.81 8.22 35.94
CA GLU A 38 -34.60 7.47 36.29
C GLU A 38 -34.18 6.51 35.18
N GLU A 39 -35.11 5.75 34.60
CA GLU A 39 -34.88 4.93 33.42
C GLU A 39 -34.36 5.76 32.24
N LEU A 40 -34.95 6.93 31.99
CA LEU A 40 -34.49 7.85 30.96
C LEU A 40 -33.08 8.37 31.23
N ARG A 41 -32.75 8.69 32.49
CA ARG A 41 -31.39 9.10 32.89
C ARG A 41 -30.38 7.97 32.66
N ASN A 42 -30.70 6.77 33.13
CA ASN A 42 -29.85 5.58 32.98
C ASN A 42 -29.62 5.26 31.50
N LYS A 43 -30.66 5.37 30.66
CA LYS A 43 -30.54 5.20 29.21
C LYS A 43 -29.62 6.25 28.58
N LYS A 44 -29.76 7.52 28.94
CA LYS A 44 -28.88 8.60 28.45
C LYS A 44 -27.43 8.40 28.90
N GLU A 45 -27.21 7.96 30.13
CA GLU A 45 -25.89 7.67 30.66
C GLU A 45 -25.23 6.49 29.91
N GLN A 46 -25.98 5.42 29.66
CA GLN A 46 -25.52 4.29 28.83
C GLN A 46 -25.18 4.73 27.40
N GLU A 47 -26.02 5.55 26.77
CA GLU A 47 -25.74 6.11 25.45
C GLU A 47 -24.47 6.99 25.46
N LEU A 48 -24.24 7.77 26.51
CA LEU A 48 -23.04 8.59 26.66
C LEU A 48 -21.79 7.72 26.83
N LEU A 49 -21.87 6.68 27.67
CA LEU A 49 -20.81 5.69 27.88
C LEU A 49 -20.46 4.95 26.57
N GLU A 50 -21.46 4.56 25.79
CA GLU A 50 -21.24 3.89 24.51
C GLU A 50 -20.58 4.83 23.50
N LYS A 51 -20.99 6.11 23.47
CA LYS A 51 -20.33 7.14 22.63
C LYS A 51 -18.88 7.34 23.04
N GLN A 52 -18.59 7.45 24.34
CA GLN A 52 -17.23 7.62 24.84
C GLN A 52 -16.35 6.42 24.47
N LYS A 53 -16.83 5.19 24.68
CA LYS A 53 -16.10 3.98 24.28
C LYS A 53 -15.72 3.96 22.79
N LYS A 54 -16.62 4.41 21.91
CA LYS A 54 -16.33 4.50 20.47
C LYS A 54 -15.24 5.53 20.16
N ILE A 55 -15.23 6.66 20.87
CA ILE A 55 -14.18 7.69 20.75
C ILE A 55 -12.84 7.10 21.20
N ASP A 56 -12.81 6.47 22.37
CA ASP A 56 -11.59 5.88 22.95
C ASP A 56 -11.01 4.80 22.03
N GLU A 57 -11.86 3.92 21.48
CA GLU A 57 -11.44 2.89 20.53
C GLU A 57 -10.90 3.49 19.22
N GLN A 58 -11.51 4.56 18.71
CA GLN A 58 -11.02 5.28 17.54
C GLN A 58 -9.68 5.98 17.80
N GLU A 59 -9.49 6.55 18.98
CA GLU A 59 -8.24 7.18 19.38
C GLU A 59 -7.11 6.16 19.55
N ALA A 60 -7.39 5.02 20.20
CA ALA A 60 -6.45 3.92 20.30
C ALA A 60 -5.99 3.42 18.91
N ARG A 61 -6.93 3.24 17.96
CA ARG A 61 -6.60 2.89 16.57
C ARG A 61 -5.69 3.93 15.91
N ARG A 62 -5.97 5.22 16.08
CA ARG A 62 -5.13 6.31 15.53
C ARG A 62 -3.71 6.30 16.11
N ILE A 63 -3.58 6.13 17.43
CA ILE A 63 -2.27 6.04 18.10
C ILE A 63 -1.50 4.82 17.60
N GLU A 64 -2.17 3.68 17.43
CA GLU A 64 -1.54 2.46 16.90
C GLU A 64 -1.04 2.68 15.46
N GLU A 65 -1.85 3.28 14.58
CA GLU A 65 -1.45 3.62 13.22
C GLU A 65 -0.28 4.60 13.17
N GLU A 66 -0.24 5.60 14.05
CA GLU A 66 0.88 6.54 14.14
C GLU A 66 2.15 5.85 14.65
N SER A 67 2.03 4.90 15.58
CA SER A 67 3.17 4.13 16.10
C SER A 67 3.84 3.25 15.04
N LYS A 68 3.08 2.77 14.05
CA LYS A 68 3.58 1.94 12.94
C LYS A 68 4.37 2.73 11.90
N LYS A 69 4.31 4.07 11.89
CA LYS A 69 5.05 4.94 10.94
C LYS A 69 6.50 5.15 11.37
N GLN A 70 7.16 4.10 11.83
CA GLN A 70 8.58 4.14 12.16
C GLN A 70 9.39 3.78 10.92
N ILE A 71 10.39 4.63 10.62
CA ILE A 71 11.33 4.43 9.54
C ILE A 71 12.73 4.23 10.11
N LYS A 72 13.53 3.42 9.42
CA LYS A 72 14.94 3.21 9.76
C LYS A 72 15.79 4.28 9.10
N CYS A 73 16.63 4.96 9.88
CA CYS A 73 17.61 5.90 9.35
C CYS A 73 18.65 5.13 8.50
N PRO A 74 18.90 5.51 7.23
CA PRO A 74 19.88 4.83 6.39
C PRO A 74 21.33 5.12 6.81
N GLU A 75 21.58 6.19 7.56
CA GLU A 75 22.91 6.53 8.05
C GLU A 75 23.28 5.85 9.36
N CYS A 76 22.49 6.05 10.42
CA CYS A 76 22.82 5.50 11.74
C CYS A 76 22.04 4.23 12.11
N GLY A 77 21.09 3.80 11.27
CA GLY A 77 20.34 2.56 11.47
C GLY A 77 19.25 2.60 12.56
N THR A 78 19.01 3.73 13.22
CA THR A 78 18.00 3.88 14.28
C THR A 78 16.58 4.00 13.72
N TYR A 79 15.59 3.48 14.43
CA TYR A 79 14.17 3.63 14.08
C TYR A 79 13.58 4.88 14.73
N PHE A 80 12.83 5.67 13.98
CA PHE A 80 12.18 6.89 14.46
C PHE A 80 10.90 7.19 13.68
N TYR A 81 10.06 8.09 14.20
CA TYR A 81 8.79 8.46 13.55
C TYR A 81 9.02 9.22 12.25
N GLU A 82 8.34 8.81 11.18
CA GLU A 82 8.39 9.40 9.85
C GLU A 82 8.14 10.92 9.86
N LYS A 83 7.28 11.39 10.77
CA LYS A 83 6.91 12.80 10.91
C LYS A 83 8.08 13.72 11.28
N LEU A 84 9.11 13.20 11.94
CA LEU A 84 10.22 14.03 12.43
C LEU A 84 11.10 14.57 11.30
N ARG A 85 11.06 13.97 10.09
CA ARG A 85 11.86 14.26 8.87
C ARG A 85 13.38 14.32 9.04
N ILE A 86 13.89 14.61 10.22
CA ILE A 86 15.28 14.65 10.61
C ILE A 86 15.48 13.58 11.67
N CYS A 87 16.49 12.74 11.49
CA CYS A 87 16.81 11.69 12.44
C CYS A 87 17.25 12.31 13.78
N PRO A 88 16.60 11.99 14.91
CA PRO A 88 16.96 12.54 16.21
C PRO A 88 18.31 12.02 16.74
N ASN A 89 18.84 10.94 16.17
CA ASN A 89 20.11 10.34 16.61
C ASN A 89 21.34 10.90 15.87
N CYS A 90 21.25 11.12 14.55
CA CYS A 90 22.40 11.57 13.75
C CYS A 90 22.20 12.90 13.01
N GLY A 91 20.99 13.47 13.02
CA GLY A 91 20.69 14.71 12.30
C GLY A 91 20.47 14.56 10.79
N PHE A 92 20.46 13.33 10.25
CA PHE A 92 20.21 13.09 8.81
C PHE A 92 18.81 13.54 8.39
N SER A 93 18.73 14.36 7.33
CA SER A 93 17.48 14.85 6.74
C SER A 93 16.92 13.85 5.72
N MET A 94 15.64 13.47 5.88
CA MET A 94 14.91 12.59 4.97
C MET A 94 14.28 13.35 3.79
N ASP A 95 14.37 14.67 3.75
CA ASP A 95 13.88 15.48 2.61
C ASP A 95 14.86 15.46 1.41
N ASP A 96 16.11 15.04 1.63
CA ASP A 96 17.17 14.99 0.61
C ASP A 96 17.05 13.73 -0.27
N THR A 97 16.07 13.75 -1.17
CA THR A 97 15.76 12.63 -2.08
C THR A 97 16.97 12.18 -2.91
N GLU A 98 17.89 13.09 -3.26
CA GLU A 98 19.12 12.75 -3.98
C GLU A 98 20.09 11.91 -3.13
N ASN A 99 20.27 12.25 -1.85
CA ASN A 99 21.10 11.49 -0.92
C ASN A 99 20.49 10.12 -0.63
N ILE A 100 19.17 10.03 -0.49
CA ILE A 100 18.47 8.75 -0.31
C ILE A 100 18.66 7.84 -1.54
N ASN A 101 18.56 8.38 -2.76
CA ASN A 101 18.78 7.61 -3.99
C ASN A 101 20.25 7.15 -4.11
N LYS A 102 21.21 8.00 -3.73
CA LYS A 102 22.62 7.63 -3.65
C LYS A 102 22.83 6.43 -2.72
N LEU A 103 22.28 6.48 -1.49
CA LEU A 103 22.43 5.42 -0.49
C LEU A 103 21.81 4.11 -0.97
N LYS A 104 20.63 4.14 -1.60
CA LYS A 104 20.00 2.94 -2.20
C LYS A 104 20.84 2.31 -3.30
N ILE A 105 21.38 3.11 -4.22
CA ILE A 105 22.24 2.60 -5.30
C ILE A 105 23.50 1.95 -4.72
N ILE A 106 24.11 2.55 -3.70
CA ILE A 106 25.27 1.98 -3.02
C ILE A 106 24.91 0.65 -2.35
N GLU A 107 23.74 0.57 -1.73
CA GLU A 107 23.25 -0.66 -1.09
C GLU A 107 22.99 -1.78 -2.12
N ASP A 108 22.38 -1.47 -3.26
CA ASP A 108 22.17 -2.43 -4.36
C ASP A 108 23.50 -2.92 -4.93
N LEU A 109 24.46 -2.02 -5.19
CA LEU A 109 25.80 -2.38 -5.65
C LEU A 109 26.54 -3.26 -4.65
N LYS A 110 26.36 -3.00 -3.35
CA LYS A 110 26.95 -3.81 -2.28
C LYS A 110 26.38 -5.22 -2.28
N ASN A 111 25.06 -5.36 -2.36
CA ASN A 111 24.38 -6.65 -2.44
C ASN A 111 24.83 -7.45 -3.68
N GLU A 112 25.04 -6.76 -4.79
CA GLU A 112 25.49 -7.38 -6.05
C GLU A 112 26.97 -7.80 -6.00
N ALA A 113 27.82 -7.03 -5.32
CA ALA A 113 29.22 -7.36 -5.08
C ALA A 113 29.40 -8.54 -4.11
N ASP A 114 28.54 -8.64 -3.09
CA ASP A 114 28.59 -9.68 -2.05
C ASP A 114 27.97 -11.02 -2.49
N LYS A 115 27.28 -11.07 -3.64
CA LYS A 115 26.61 -12.29 -4.13
C LYS A 115 27.61 -13.44 -4.34
N LYS A 116 27.54 -14.46 -3.47
CA LYS A 116 28.48 -15.60 -3.42
C LYS A 116 28.10 -16.70 -4.42
N THR A 117 28.30 -16.45 -5.71
CA THR A 117 28.06 -17.41 -6.81
C THR A 117 29.05 -18.58 -6.91
N TRP A 118 30.15 -18.57 -6.16
CA TRP A 118 31.22 -19.58 -6.27
C TRP A 118 30.89 -20.95 -5.68
N THR A 119 29.90 -21.05 -4.79
CA THR A 119 29.53 -22.32 -4.14
C THR A 119 28.97 -23.34 -5.13
N TRP A 120 28.22 -22.86 -6.13
CA TRP A 120 27.66 -23.71 -7.19
C TRP A 120 28.75 -24.18 -8.15
N PHE A 121 29.72 -23.32 -8.46
CA PHE A 121 30.84 -23.70 -9.32
C PHE A 121 31.74 -24.76 -8.66
N LEU A 122 32.03 -24.65 -7.37
CA LEU A 122 32.78 -25.67 -6.63
C LEU A 122 32.05 -27.01 -6.57
N ALA A 123 30.74 -27.02 -6.30
CA ALA A 123 29.94 -28.25 -6.25
C ALA A 123 29.88 -28.96 -7.60
N LEU A 124 29.66 -28.21 -8.68
CA LEU A 124 29.63 -28.76 -10.03
C LEU A 124 31.02 -29.21 -10.51
N ALA A 125 32.10 -28.53 -10.12
CA ALA A 125 33.47 -28.98 -10.39
C ALA A 125 33.79 -30.32 -9.71
N ILE A 126 33.30 -30.55 -8.49
CA ILE A 126 33.44 -31.84 -7.79
C ILE A 126 32.65 -32.95 -8.50
N ILE A 127 31.43 -32.66 -8.93
CA ILE A 127 30.59 -33.61 -9.68
C ILE A 127 31.24 -33.97 -11.03
N PHE A 128 31.74 -32.96 -11.76
CA PHE A 128 32.44 -33.18 -13.02
C PHE A 128 33.76 -33.94 -12.82
N GLY A 129 34.53 -33.60 -11.78
CA GLY A 129 35.76 -34.31 -11.42
C GLY A 129 35.52 -35.79 -11.11
N ALA A 130 34.47 -36.10 -10.34
CA ALA A 130 34.06 -37.48 -10.07
C ALA A 130 33.62 -38.23 -11.34
N GLY A 131 32.88 -37.56 -12.23
CA GLY A 131 32.47 -38.12 -13.53
C GLY A 131 33.65 -38.42 -14.46
N CYS A 132 34.66 -37.54 -14.49
CA CYS A 132 35.89 -37.78 -15.24
C CYS A 132 36.69 -38.97 -14.67
N ILE A 133 36.77 -39.11 -13.34
CA ILE A 133 37.43 -40.26 -12.70
C ILE A 133 36.71 -41.57 -13.06
N PHE A 134 35.37 -41.59 -13.01
CA PHE A 134 34.58 -42.76 -13.39
C PHE A 134 34.79 -43.16 -14.86
N MET A 135 34.85 -42.19 -15.78
CA MET A 135 35.08 -42.46 -17.21
C MET A 135 36.46 -43.05 -17.54
N ILE A 136 37.49 -42.79 -16.72
CA ILE A 136 38.83 -43.37 -16.89
C ILE A 136 38.82 -44.89 -16.64
N TYR A 137 37.90 -45.40 -15.82
CA TYR A 137 37.86 -46.82 -15.46
C TYR A 137 37.14 -47.71 -16.47
N GLU A 138 36.25 -47.17 -17.34
CA GLU A 138 35.41 -47.99 -18.23
C GLU A 138 35.41 -47.58 -19.73
N GLY A 139 35.99 -46.44 -20.13
CA GLY A 139 35.75 -45.85 -21.47
C GLY A 139 36.93 -45.80 -22.45
N GLY A 140 36.68 -46.15 -23.72
CA GLY A 140 37.61 -45.97 -24.84
C GLY A 140 37.89 -44.50 -25.22
N GLY A 141 39.02 -44.25 -25.89
CA GLY A 141 39.68 -42.94 -26.01
C GLY A 141 38.91 -41.75 -26.60
N ILE A 142 37.74 -41.96 -27.23
CA ILE A 142 36.90 -40.88 -27.78
C ILE A 142 36.24 -40.05 -26.66
N LEU A 143 35.90 -40.67 -25.52
CA LEU A 143 35.25 -39.98 -24.38
C LEU A 143 36.19 -39.01 -23.66
N ILE A 144 37.51 -39.25 -23.71
CA ILE A 144 38.52 -38.40 -23.09
C ILE A 144 38.60 -37.03 -23.79
N LEU A 145 38.47 -37.01 -25.12
CA LEU A 145 38.51 -35.78 -25.91
C LEU A 145 37.31 -34.88 -25.63
N LEU A 146 36.10 -35.44 -25.51
CA LEU A 146 34.90 -34.69 -25.17
C LEU A 146 34.94 -34.16 -23.73
N GLY A 147 35.46 -34.95 -22.78
CA GLY A 147 35.67 -34.51 -21.41
C GLY A 147 36.65 -33.33 -21.30
N GLY A 148 37.74 -33.35 -22.08
CA GLY A 148 38.72 -32.27 -22.12
C GLY A 148 38.16 -30.94 -22.64
N VAL A 149 37.26 -30.98 -23.65
CA VAL A 149 36.62 -29.76 -24.16
C VAL A 149 35.69 -29.15 -23.10
N MET A 150 34.95 -29.98 -22.36
CA MET A 150 34.03 -29.51 -21.31
C MET A 150 34.77 -28.87 -20.13
N THR A 151 35.94 -29.38 -19.74
CA THR A 151 36.74 -28.77 -18.66
C THR A 151 37.35 -27.44 -19.07
N LEU A 152 37.79 -27.28 -20.32
CA LEU A 152 38.28 -26.00 -20.86
C LEU A 152 37.16 -24.95 -20.95
N ILE A 153 35.96 -25.34 -21.36
CA ILE A 153 34.79 -24.44 -21.33
C ILE A 153 34.46 -24.04 -19.89
N TRP A 154 34.55 -24.98 -18.95
CA TRP A 154 34.30 -24.73 -17.53
C TRP A 154 35.31 -23.76 -16.91
N THR A 155 36.60 -23.91 -17.19
CA THR A 155 37.63 -22.98 -16.69
C THR A 155 37.48 -21.60 -17.32
N PHE A 156 37.12 -21.52 -18.60
CA PHE A 156 36.84 -20.26 -19.28
C PHE A 156 35.61 -19.55 -18.69
N LEU A 157 34.51 -20.27 -18.45
CA LEU A 157 33.33 -19.71 -17.80
C LEU A 157 33.64 -19.26 -16.37
N ALA A 158 34.36 -20.07 -15.58
CA ALA A 158 34.77 -19.70 -14.23
C ALA A 158 35.64 -18.44 -14.20
N TRP A 159 36.55 -18.29 -15.18
CA TRP A 159 37.37 -17.10 -15.35
C TRP A 159 36.56 -15.87 -15.78
N SER A 160 35.61 -16.04 -16.71
CA SER A 160 34.68 -14.98 -17.13
C SER A 160 33.85 -14.45 -15.95
N PHE A 161 33.31 -15.35 -15.12
CA PHE A 161 32.57 -14.98 -13.91
C PHE A 161 33.44 -14.33 -12.82
N ALA A 162 34.74 -14.65 -12.77
CA ALA A 162 35.67 -14.00 -11.87
C ALA A 162 35.92 -12.53 -12.27
N GLN A 163 35.94 -12.22 -13.58
CA GLN A 163 36.08 -10.84 -14.06
C GLN A 163 34.87 -9.97 -13.71
N ASP A 164 33.64 -10.48 -13.84
CA ASP A 164 32.41 -9.74 -13.49
C ASP A 164 32.41 -9.26 -12.02
N LYS A 165 32.96 -10.08 -11.10
CA LYS A 165 33.06 -9.71 -9.68
C LYS A 165 34.03 -8.56 -9.43
N VAL A 166 35.17 -8.56 -10.14
CA VAL A 166 36.16 -7.48 -10.02
C VAL A 166 35.55 -6.18 -10.55
N GLU A 167 34.83 -6.24 -11.66
CA GLU A 167 34.15 -5.07 -12.23
C GLU A 167 33.08 -4.51 -11.28
N ASN A 168 32.24 -5.36 -10.68
CA ASN A 168 31.18 -4.91 -9.77
C ASN A 168 31.74 -4.33 -8.46
N LYS A 169 32.83 -4.89 -7.92
CA LYS A 169 33.53 -4.30 -6.77
C LYS A 169 34.12 -2.93 -7.11
N ASN A 170 34.70 -2.78 -8.30
CA ASN A 170 35.23 -1.49 -8.75
C ASN A 170 34.12 -0.45 -8.92
N LYS A 171 32.93 -0.84 -9.42
CA LYS A 171 31.74 0.02 -9.49
C LYS A 171 31.28 0.50 -8.11
N LEU A 172 31.22 -0.41 -7.12
CA LEU A 172 30.86 -0.09 -5.75
C LEU A 172 31.88 0.87 -5.11
N ASN A 173 33.18 0.57 -5.24
CA ASN A 173 34.24 1.41 -4.69
C ASN A 173 34.20 2.83 -5.30
N LEU A 174 33.96 2.94 -6.61
CA LEU A 174 33.81 4.24 -7.28
C LEU A 174 32.57 5.00 -6.77
N ALA A 175 31.44 4.32 -6.54
CA ALA A 175 30.24 4.96 -6.01
C ALA A 175 30.40 5.45 -4.55
N LEU A 176 31.25 4.78 -3.76
CA LEU A 176 31.57 5.15 -2.38
C LEU A 176 32.57 6.32 -2.32
N ASP A 177 33.62 6.28 -3.15
CA ASP A 177 34.70 7.28 -3.18
C ASP A 177 34.27 8.57 -3.90
N ASP A 178 33.72 8.45 -5.12
CA ASP A 178 33.25 9.57 -5.93
C ASP A 178 31.95 9.25 -6.69
N TYR A 179 30.85 9.55 -6.00
CA TYR A 179 29.51 9.33 -6.53
C TYR A 179 29.17 10.17 -7.77
N GLN A 180 29.75 11.36 -7.94
CA GLN A 180 29.46 12.20 -9.11
C GLN A 180 30.08 11.58 -10.37
N THR A 181 31.34 11.15 -10.27
CA THR A 181 32.01 10.41 -11.35
C THR A 181 31.30 9.09 -11.67
N TYR A 182 30.82 8.38 -10.65
CA TYR A 182 30.00 7.19 -10.84
C TYR A 182 28.71 7.51 -11.64
N LYS A 183 28.01 8.60 -11.28
CA LYS A 183 26.76 9.05 -11.93
C LYS A 183 26.99 9.47 -13.38
N GLU A 184 28.09 10.13 -13.71
CA GLU A 184 28.41 10.47 -15.10
C GLU A 184 28.72 9.24 -15.95
N LYS A 185 29.47 8.29 -15.39
CA LYS A 185 29.91 7.07 -16.09
C LYS A 185 28.80 6.03 -16.28
N TYR A 186 27.90 5.90 -15.30
CA TYR A 186 26.87 4.84 -15.27
C TYR A 186 25.43 5.36 -15.21
N GLY A 187 25.20 6.63 -14.86
CA GLY A 187 23.85 7.20 -14.70
C GLY A 187 23.06 7.42 -15.99
N ASN A 188 23.70 7.26 -17.16
CA ASN A 188 23.07 7.48 -18.47
C ASN A 188 22.52 6.21 -19.15
N LYS A 189 22.45 5.07 -18.44
CA LYS A 189 21.77 3.85 -18.89
C LYS A 189 20.63 3.49 -17.94
N ARG A 190 19.57 4.30 -17.88
CA ARG A 190 18.34 3.86 -17.18
C ARG A 190 17.55 2.88 -18.07
N PRO A 191 17.08 1.74 -17.53
CA PRO A 191 16.17 0.86 -18.25
C PRO A 191 14.85 1.59 -18.52
N ILE A 192 14.32 1.36 -19.72
CA ILE A 192 13.19 2.02 -20.40
C ILE A 192 11.85 1.98 -19.61
N GLN A 193 11.79 1.28 -18.48
CA GLN A 193 10.57 1.04 -17.71
C GLN A 193 9.95 2.30 -17.07
N SER A 194 10.78 3.28 -16.67
CA SER A 194 10.27 4.52 -16.03
C SER A 194 9.70 5.55 -17.00
N VAL A 195 10.09 5.49 -18.29
CA VAL A 195 9.65 6.45 -19.32
C VAL A 195 8.23 6.14 -19.81
N GLU A 196 7.85 4.86 -19.90
CA GLU A 196 6.48 4.47 -20.27
C GLU A 196 5.47 4.83 -19.16
N ILE A 197 5.89 4.72 -17.90
CA ILE A 197 5.10 5.14 -16.73
C ILE A 197 4.83 6.65 -16.80
N THR A 198 5.83 7.47 -17.14
CA THR A 198 5.64 8.93 -17.25
C THR A 198 4.63 9.33 -18.33
N LEU A 199 4.58 8.62 -19.46
CA LEU A 199 3.60 8.90 -20.52
C LEU A 199 2.17 8.52 -20.14
N LYS A 200 1.98 7.42 -19.41
CA LYS A 200 0.67 7.02 -18.88
C LYS A 200 0.21 8.01 -17.81
N ASP A 201 1.11 8.38 -16.90
CA ASP A 201 0.86 9.34 -15.82
C ASP A 201 0.54 10.73 -16.37
N MET A 202 1.26 11.20 -17.40
CA MET A 202 0.96 12.49 -18.04
C MET A 202 -0.44 12.50 -18.69
N LYS A 203 -0.86 11.42 -19.36
CA LYS A 203 -2.22 11.30 -19.93
C LYS A 203 -3.30 11.21 -18.85
N GLU A 204 -2.98 10.60 -17.72
CA GLU A 204 -3.89 10.50 -16.58
C GLU A 204 -4.01 11.82 -15.83
N ILE A 205 -2.91 12.53 -15.59
CA ILE A 205 -2.87 13.89 -15.03
C ILE A 205 -3.63 14.86 -15.93
N GLN A 206 -3.51 14.75 -17.26
CA GLN A 206 -4.29 15.58 -18.19
C GLN A 206 -5.79 15.28 -18.08
N ARG A 207 -6.20 14.00 -18.03
CA ARG A 207 -7.60 13.61 -17.80
C ARG A 207 -8.14 14.09 -16.45
N VAL A 208 -7.35 13.99 -15.39
CA VAL A 208 -7.73 14.50 -14.06
C VAL A 208 -7.86 16.02 -14.08
N ARG A 209 -6.96 16.74 -14.76
CA ARG A 209 -7.06 18.21 -14.93
C ARG A 209 -8.30 18.63 -15.70
N GLU A 210 -8.63 17.94 -16.80
CA GLU A 210 -9.83 18.21 -17.59
C GLU A 210 -11.13 17.89 -16.82
N ASN A 211 -11.10 16.90 -15.91
CA ASN A 211 -12.28 16.43 -15.18
C ASN A 211 -12.40 16.99 -13.75
N ARG A 212 -11.48 17.88 -13.34
CA ARG A 212 -11.48 18.46 -11.98
C ARG A 212 -12.79 19.19 -11.72
N GLY A 213 -13.56 18.70 -10.75
CA GLY A 213 -14.81 19.32 -10.31
C GLY A 213 -16.06 18.87 -11.05
N VAL A 214 -15.94 18.06 -12.11
CA VAL A 214 -17.12 17.49 -12.78
C VAL A 214 -17.57 16.26 -12.00
N LYS A 215 -18.86 16.22 -11.63
CA LYS A 215 -19.50 15.07 -10.98
C LYS A 215 -20.71 14.64 -11.79
N CYS A 216 -21.00 13.35 -11.79
CA CYS A 216 -22.18 12.83 -12.46
C CYS A 216 -23.44 13.29 -11.72
N PRO A 217 -24.40 13.97 -12.37
CA PRO A 217 -25.63 14.44 -11.71
C PRO A 217 -26.56 13.28 -11.30
N TYR A 218 -26.38 12.09 -11.87
CA TYR A 218 -27.25 10.94 -11.62
C TYR A 218 -26.75 10.02 -10.50
N CYS A 219 -25.43 9.94 -10.27
CA CYS A 219 -24.85 9.00 -9.31
C CYS A 219 -23.73 9.60 -8.45
N SER A 220 -23.45 10.90 -8.59
CA SER A 220 -22.40 11.64 -7.87
C SER A 220 -20.97 11.10 -8.01
N SER A 221 -20.74 10.16 -8.93
CA SER A 221 -19.41 9.61 -9.21
C SER A 221 -18.51 10.66 -9.89
N THR A 222 -17.23 10.63 -9.55
CA THR A 222 -16.15 11.38 -10.21
C THR A 222 -15.50 10.59 -11.36
N ASN A 223 -15.91 9.33 -11.57
CA ASN A 223 -15.40 8.48 -12.66
C ASN A 223 -16.11 8.81 -13.98
N ILE A 224 -15.65 9.90 -14.59
CA ILE A 224 -16.23 10.49 -15.79
C ILE A 224 -15.14 10.52 -16.87
N LYS A 225 -15.53 10.38 -18.14
CA LYS A 225 -14.65 10.56 -19.30
C LYS A 225 -15.21 11.64 -20.22
N ASN A 226 -14.34 12.50 -20.77
CA ASN A 226 -14.73 13.45 -21.80
C ASN A 226 -15.11 12.68 -23.07
N ILE A 227 -16.24 13.06 -23.68
CA ILE A 227 -16.63 12.57 -25.00
C ILE A 227 -15.79 13.34 -26.03
N SER A 228 -14.51 12.96 -26.15
CA SER A 228 -13.55 13.62 -27.04
C SER A 228 -14.00 13.54 -28.51
N GLY A 229 -13.73 14.63 -29.24
CA GLY A 229 -14.28 14.94 -30.58
C GLY A 229 -14.01 13.92 -31.70
N THR A 230 -13.22 12.88 -31.47
CA THR A 230 -13.04 11.75 -32.41
C THR A 230 -14.19 10.75 -32.39
N SER A 231 -14.99 10.72 -31.31
CA SER A 231 -16.25 9.98 -31.26
C SER A 231 -17.44 10.73 -31.89
N ARG A 232 -17.31 12.05 -32.13
CA ARG A 232 -18.35 12.86 -32.79
C ARG A 232 -18.44 12.62 -34.31
N LEU A 233 -17.36 12.15 -34.94
CA LEU A 233 -17.31 11.86 -36.38
C LEU A 233 -17.69 10.42 -36.73
N ALA A 234 -17.47 9.45 -35.83
CA ALA A 234 -17.88 8.07 -36.05
C ALA A 234 -19.42 7.89 -36.11
N SER A 235 -20.18 8.84 -35.56
CA SER A 235 -21.65 8.82 -35.57
C SER A 235 -22.29 9.70 -36.65
N ALA A 236 -21.51 10.54 -37.33
CA ALA A 236 -22.03 11.47 -38.34
C ALA A 236 -22.19 10.84 -39.73
N VAL A 237 -21.61 9.66 -39.98
CA VAL A 237 -21.63 9.02 -41.30
C VAL A 237 -22.73 7.96 -41.43
N THR A 238 -23.26 7.41 -40.33
CA THR A 238 -24.13 6.22 -40.38
C THR A 238 -25.60 6.43 -40.03
N PHE A 239 -25.99 7.48 -39.30
CA PHE A 239 -27.41 7.75 -39.06
C PHE A 239 -27.66 9.26 -39.01
N GLY A 240 -28.43 9.73 -40.00
CA GLY A 240 -28.87 11.11 -40.11
C GLY A 240 -29.38 11.68 -38.79
N ILE A 241 -29.04 12.95 -38.59
CA ILE A 241 -29.63 13.97 -37.71
C ILE A 241 -30.86 13.45 -36.92
N LEU A 242 -30.65 12.73 -35.80
CA LEU A 242 -31.59 12.68 -34.64
C LEU A 242 -31.05 11.86 -33.44
N SER A 243 -29.75 11.92 -33.12
CA SER A 243 -29.21 11.15 -31.99
C SER A 243 -29.23 11.91 -30.67
N LYS A 244 -29.73 11.25 -29.62
CA LYS A 244 -29.96 11.65 -28.22
C LYS A 244 -28.70 12.12 -27.43
N LYS A 245 -27.63 12.47 -28.14
CA LYS A 245 -26.28 12.80 -27.66
C LYS A 245 -25.77 14.21 -28.04
N ILE A 246 -26.60 15.02 -28.69
CA ILE A 246 -26.25 16.41 -29.05
C ILE A 246 -26.08 17.24 -27.77
N GLY A 247 -24.94 17.93 -27.64
CA GLY A 247 -24.66 18.87 -26.55
C GLY A 247 -24.02 18.29 -25.28
N LYS A 248 -23.87 16.96 -25.20
CA LYS A 248 -23.30 16.30 -24.01
C LYS A 248 -21.78 16.21 -24.11
N GLN A 249 -21.10 16.58 -23.03
CA GLN A 249 -19.63 16.69 -23.01
C GLN A 249 -18.99 15.53 -22.24
N TRP A 250 -19.73 14.87 -21.36
CA TRP A 250 -19.22 13.94 -20.36
C TRP A 250 -19.99 12.62 -20.37
N HIS A 251 -19.28 11.50 -20.18
CA HIS A 251 -19.86 10.19 -19.95
C HIS A 251 -19.44 9.68 -18.57
N CYS A 252 -20.41 9.28 -17.75
CA CYS A 252 -20.13 8.64 -16.47
C CYS A 252 -19.90 7.15 -16.66
N ASN A 253 -18.72 6.64 -16.29
CA ASN A 253 -18.43 5.21 -16.37
C ASN A 253 -19.17 4.38 -15.30
N ASN A 254 -19.61 5.01 -14.20
CA ASN A 254 -20.28 4.32 -13.10
C ASN A 254 -21.75 3.99 -13.42
N CYS A 255 -22.52 4.96 -13.90
CA CYS A 255 -23.94 4.76 -14.26
C CYS A 255 -24.20 4.71 -15.77
N LYS A 256 -23.15 4.78 -16.60
CA LYS A 256 -23.20 4.69 -18.06
C LYS A 256 -24.07 5.77 -18.75
N SER A 257 -24.32 6.90 -18.08
CA SER A 257 -25.11 8.01 -18.63
C SER A 257 -24.22 9.11 -19.22
N ASP A 258 -24.69 9.71 -20.32
CA ASP A 258 -24.09 10.87 -20.97
C ASP A 258 -24.77 12.16 -20.48
N PHE A 259 -23.99 13.20 -20.16
CA PHE A 259 -24.47 14.53 -19.75
C PHE A 259 -23.56 15.68 -20.23
#